data_AF-Q31DC1-F1
#
_entry.id   AF-Q31DC1-F1
#
_cell.length_a   1.000
_cell.length_b   1.000
_cell.length_c   1.000
_cell.angle_alpha   90.00
_cell.angle_beta   90.00
_cell.angle_gamma   90.00
#
_symmetry.space_group_name_H-M   'P 1'
#
loop_
_entity.id
_entity.type
_entity.pdbx_description
1 polymer ?
#
loop_
_entity_poly.entity_id
_entity_poly.type
_entity_poly.pdbx_seq_one_letter_code
_entity_poly.pdbx_strand_id
1 'polypeptide(L)'
;MISLLVESLQILDVSLGISLSYLTVIFLIRLILTWYPKIDLSKGLWLLVSIPSSSILNLTRKLIPPIGGVDVGPVIWIGIISFLREILVGQQGLIKLALHTHIS
;
A
#
# COMPACT_ATOMS: atom_id res chain seq x y z
N MET A 1 -13.06 12.45 -26.93
CA MET A 1 -13.64 12.33 -25.57
C MET A 1 -13.42 10.94 -24.99
N ILE A 2 -13.79 9.87 -25.69
CA ILE A 2 -13.54 8.47 -25.24
C ILE A 2 -12.04 8.14 -25.16
N SER A 3 -11.22 8.60 -26.11
CA SER A 3 -9.76 8.41 -26.10
C SER A 3 -9.10 8.98 -24.83
N LEU A 4 -9.48 10.20 -24.43
CA LEU A 4 -8.98 10.86 -23.22
C LEU A 4 -9.37 10.08 -21.95
N LEU A 5 -10.56 9.46 -21.94
CA LEU A 5 -10.99 8.62 -20.83
C LEU A 5 -10.10 7.38 -20.70
N VAL A 6 -9.81 6.70 -21.81
CA VAL A 6 -8.94 5.50 -21.83
C VAL A 6 -7.53 5.84 -21.37
N GLU A 7 -6.95 6.94 -21.86
CA GLU A 7 -5.63 7.41 -21.41
C GLU A 7 -5.62 7.69 -19.91
N SER A 8 -6.66 8.36 -19.39
CA SER A 8 -6.76 8.64 -17.95
C SER A 8 -6.86 7.37 -17.11
N LEU A 9 -7.59 6.35 -17.57
CA LEU A 9 -7.71 5.06 -16.90
C LEU A 9 -6.40 4.25 -16.92
N GLN A 10 -5.64 4.32 -18.01
CA GLN A 10 -4.32 3.69 -18.10
C GLN A 10 -3.32 4.33 -17.13
N ILE A 11 -3.29 5.66 -17.08
CA ILE A 11 -2.45 6.40 -16.12
C ILE A 11 -2.84 6.04 -14.69
N LEU A 12 -4.14 5.92 -14.42
CA LEU A 12 -4.66 5.54 -13.11
C LEU A 12 -4.29 4.09 -12.74
N ASP A 13 -4.38 3.12 -13.66
CA ASP A 13 -3.96 1.72 -13.45
C ASP A 13 -2.49 1.66 -13.02
N VAL A 14 -1.62 2.30 -13.80
CA VAL A 14 -0.17 2.29 -13.55
C VAL A 14 0.18 3.03 -12.27
N SER A 15 -0.37 4.22 -12.07
CA SER A 15 -0.09 5.05 -10.89
C SER A 15 -0.55 4.38 -9.60
N LEU A 16 -1.76 3.81 -9.58
CA LEU A 16 -2.26 3.05 -8.44
C LEU A 16 -1.46 1.77 -8.22
N GLY A 17 -1.14 1.04 -9.28
CA GLY A 17 -0.32 -0.17 -9.19
C GLY A 17 1.04 0.09 -8.55
N ILE A 18 1.74 1.15 -8.97
CA ILE A 18 3.03 1.56 -8.40
C ILE A 18 2.84 1.99 -6.94
N SER A 19 1.85 2.82 -6.65
CA SER A 19 1.63 3.37 -5.30
C SER A 19 1.28 2.28 -4.28
N LEU A 20 0.38 1.36 -4.62
CA LEU A 20 0.00 0.24 -3.75
C LEU A 20 1.17 -0.74 -3.55
N SER A 21 1.95 -0.99 -4.60
CA SER A 21 3.15 -1.84 -4.49
C SER A 21 4.21 -1.20 -3.60
N TYR A 22 4.44 0.11 -3.76
CA TYR A 22 5.32 0.89 -2.88
C TYR A 22 4.89 0.79 -1.42
N LEU A 23 3.60 1.05 -1.12
CA LEU A 23 3.09 0.94 0.24
C LEU A 23 3.23 -0.46 0.82
N THR A 24 3.01 -1.51 0.01
CA THR A 24 3.22 -2.90 0.43
C THR A 24 4.67 -3.12 0.89
N VAL A 25 5.65 -2.64 0.11
CA VAL A 25 7.07 -2.72 0.47
C VAL A 25 7.37 -1.92 1.75
N ILE A 26 6.82 -0.71 1.87
CA ILE A 26 6.95 0.10 3.09
C ILE A 26 6.45 -0.66 4.31
N PHE A 27 5.26 -1.26 4.25
CA PHE A 27 4.70 -2.02 5.37
C PHE A 27 5.47 -3.32 5.65
N LEU A 28 6.04 -3.96 4.63
CA LEU A 28 6.94 -5.10 4.81
C LEU A 28 8.20 -4.72 5.58
N ILE A 29 8.84 -3.60 5.19
CA ILE A 29 9.99 -3.06 5.91
C ILE A 29 9.57 -2.70 7.34
N ARG A 30 8.42 -2.05 7.53
CA ARG A 30 7.89 -1.69 8.86
C ARG A 30 7.71 -2.92 9.73
N LEU A 31 7.17 -4.01 9.20
CA LEU A 31 7.01 -5.27 9.91
C LEU A 31 8.36 -5.79 10.43
N ILE A 32 9.38 -5.82 9.57
CA ILE A 32 10.74 -6.25 9.96
C ILE A 32 11.33 -5.32 11.03
N LEU A 33 11.16 -4.00 10.87
CA LEU A 33 11.67 -3.00 11.81
C LEU A 33 11.02 -3.07 13.19
N THR A 34 9.83 -3.68 13.32
CA THR A 34 9.22 -3.92 14.65
C THR A 34 10.08 -4.83 15.52
N TRP A 35 10.89 -5.73 14.93
CA TRP A 35 11.82 -6.59 15.64
C TRP A 35 13.11 -5.88 16.06
N TYR A 36 13.35 -4.67 15.56
CA TYR A 36 14.55 -3.86 15.83
C TYR A 36 14.19 -2.49 16.45
N PRO A 37 13.64 -2.46 17.69
CA PRO A 37 13.11 -1.23 18.30
C PRO A 37 14.15 -0.16 18.59
N LYS A 38 15.45 -0.48 18.50
CA LYS A 38 16.56 0.48 18.72
C LYS A 38 16.78 1.42 17.53
N ILE A 39 16.17 1.16 16.38
CA ILE A 39 16.33 1.98 15.17
C ILE A 39 15.48 3.24 15.28
N ASP A 40 16.11 4.41 15.13
CA ASP A 40 15.41 5.69 15.09
C ASP A 40 14.77 5.94 13.72
N LEU A 41 13.46 5.71 13.65
CA LEU A 41 12.64 5.88 12.45
C LEU A 41 12.44 7.34 12.03
N SER A 42 12.87 8.30 12.85
CA SER A 42 12.67 9.73 12.61
C SER A 42 13.85 10.37 11.88
N LYS A 43 14.85 9.59 11.46
CA LYS A 43 16.12 10.10 10.90
C LYS A 43 16.56 9.38 9.63
N GLY A 44 17.26 10.12 8.78
CA GLY A 44 17.92 9.61 7.58
C GLY A 44 16.95 8.94 6.61
N LEU A 45 17.39 7.81 6.04
CA LEU A 45 16.60 7.05 5.06
C LEU A 45 15.32 6.43 5.66
N TRP A 46 15.25 6.27 6.98
CA TRP A 46 14.07 5.70 7.65
C TRP A 46 12.84 6.60 7.56
N LEU A 47 13.03 7.91 7.31
CA LEU A 47 11.93 8.84 7.06
C LEU A 47 11.09 8.44 5.84
N LEU A 48 11.71 7.86 4.81
CA LEU A 48 11.01 7.39 3.61
C LEU A 48 10.03 6.24 3.94
N VAL A 49 10.26 5.53 5.04
CA VAL A 49 9.41 4.42 5.49
C VAL A 49 8.45 4.88 6.59
N SER A 50 8.91 5.73 7.50
CA SER A 50 8.12 6.16 8.65
C SER A 50 7.06 7.18 8.28
N ILE A 51 7.34 8.15 7.40
CA ILE A 51 6.36 9.16 6.97
C ILE A 51 5.10 8.51 6.37
N PRO A 52 5.18 7.66 5.32
CA PRO A 52 3.98 7.12 4.68
C PRO A 52 3.17 6.16 5.57
N SER A 53 3.78 5.55 6.58
CA SER A 53 3.13 4.51 7.40
C SER A 53 2.76 4.96 8.82
N SER A 54 3.35 6.04 9.33
CA SER A 54 3.24 6.46 10.74
C SER A 54 1.80 6.80 11.16
N SER A 55 1.12 7.65 10.39
CA SER A 55 -0.26 8.06 10.70
C SER A 55 -1.22 6.87 10.71
N ILE A 56 -1.10 6.01 9.70
CA ILE A 56 -1.92 4.81 9.52
C ILE A 56 -1.71 3.85 10.70
N LEU A 57 -0.46 3.54 11.05
CA LEU A 57 -0.16 2.61 12.14
C LEU A 57 -0.54 3.18 13.51
N ASN A 58 -0.41 4.49 13.72
CA ASN A 58 -0.86 5.13 14.96
C ASN A 58 -2.37 4.99 15.14
N LEU A 59 -3.16 5.03 14.07
CA LEU A 59 -4.59 4.75 14.13
C LEU A 59 -4.87 3.28 14.42
N THR A 60 -4.20 2.36 13.70
CA THR A 60 -4.39 0.92 13.89
C THR A 60 -4.04 0.47 15.31
N ARG A 61 -2.96 1.01 15.91
CA ARG A 61 -2.54 0.68 17.27
C ARG A 61 -3.52 1.09 18.36
N LYS A 62 -4.39 2.08 18.10
CA LYS A 62 -5.47 2.44 19.03
C LYS A 62 -6.54 1.35 19.12
N LEU A 63 -6.72 0.57 18.04
CA LEU A 63 -7.70 -0.50 17.95
C LEU A 63 -7.07 -1.87 18.26
N ILE A 64 -5.85 -2.09 17.78
CA ILE A 64 -5.13 -3.37 17.86
C ILE A 64 -3.76 -3.09 18.47
N PRO A 65 -3.60 -3.28 19.80
CA PRO A 65 -2.33 -3.03 20.45
C PRO A 65 -1.26 -4.04 20.00
N PRO A 66 0.04 -3.69 20.12
CA PRO A 66 1.13 -4.62 19.84
C PRO A 66 1.02 -5.91 20.67
N ILE A 67 1.34 -7.05 20.06
CA ILE A 67 1.27 -8.37 20.70
C ILE A 67 2.69 -8.87 20.89
N GLY A 68 3.07 -9.18 22.14
CA GLY A 68 4.43 -9.65 22.45
C GLY A 68 5.53 -8.63 22.14
N GLY A 69 5.21 -7.34 22.16
CA GLY A 69 6.16 -6.26 21.82
C GLY A 69 6.36 -6.06 20.32
N VAL A 70 5.68 -6.83 19.47
CA VAL A 70 5.71 -6.73 18.01
C VAL A 70 4.45 -6.03 17.52
N ASP A 71 4.62 -5.02 16.66
CA ASP A 71 3.48 -4.32 16.06
C ASP A 71 2.91 -5.15 14.89
N VAL A 72 1.65 -5.56 15.03
CA VAL A 72 0.91 -6.38 14.05
C VAL A 72 0.21 -5.50 13.00
N GLY A 73 0.11 -4.19 13.23
CA GLY A 73 -0.48 -3.25 12.28
C GLY A 73 0.07 -3.37 10.85
N PRO A 74 1.40 -3.48 10.63
CA PRO A 74 1.95 -3.57 9.29
C PRO A 74 1.48 -4.80 8.50
N VAL A 75 1.34 -5.98 9.13
CA VAL A 75 0.86 -7.19 8.41
C VAL A 75 -0.60 -7.07 8.01
N ILE A 76 -1.43 -6.43 8.84
CA ILE A 76 -2.82 -6.14 8.53
C ILE A 76 -2.91 -5.26 7.27
N TRP A 77 -2.10 -4.19 7.22
CA TRP A 77 -2.07 -3.30 6.07
C TRP A 77 -1.51 -3.94 4.81
N ILE A 78 -0.51 -4.84 4.91
CA ILE A 78 -0.07 -5.66 3.77
C ILE A 78 -1.26 -6.44 3.20
N GLY A 79 -2.05 -7.10 4.05
CA GLY A 79 -3.23 -7.85 3.61
C GLY A 79 -4.27 -6.96 2.93
N ILE A 80 -4.62 -5.82 3.55
CA ILE A 80 -5.59 -4.86 2.99
C ILE A 80 -5.12 -4.32 1.65
N ILE A 81 -3.87 -3.86 1.55
CA ILE A 81 -3.31 -3.28 0.33
C ILE A 81 -3.22 -4.34 -0.77
N SER A 82 -2.83 -5.57 -0.42
CA SER A 82 -2.76 -6.67 -1.39
C SER A 82 -4.13 -7.00 -1.97
N PHE A 83 -5.16 -7.03 -1.12
CA PHE A 83 -6.55 -7.21 -1.54
C PHE A 83 -7.04 -6.07 -2.45
N LEU A 84 -6.81 -4.82 -2.05
CA LEU A 84 -7.15 -3.64 -2.86
C LEU A 84 -6.42 -3.65 -4.20
N ARG A 85 -5.14 -4.02 -4.21
CA ARG A 85 -4.34 -4.14 -5.42
C ARG A 85 -4.93 -5.17 -6.37
N GLU A 86 -5.31 -6.35 -5.88
CA GLU A 86 -5.89 -7.39 -6.73
C GLU A 86 -7.23 -6.94 -7.33
N ILE A 87 -8.12 -6.37 -6.52
CA ILE A 87 -9.44 -5.92 -6.99
C ILE A 87 -9.33 -4.75 -7.98
N LEU A 88 -8.46 -3.77 -7.73
CA LEU A 88 -8.42 -2.56 -8.55
C LEU A 88 -7.57 -2.76 -9.81
N VAL A 89 -6.34 -3.24 -9.63
CA VAL A 89 -5.26 -3.23 -10.64
C VAL A 89 -4.64 -4.61 -10.88
N GLY A 90 -5.21 -5.67 -10.29
CA GLY A 90 -4.78 -7.06 -10.47
C GLY A 90 -5.00 -7.57 -11.89
N GLN A 91 -4.67 -8.84 -12.14
CA GLN A 91 -4.85 -9.42 -13.48
C GLN A 91 -6.32 -9.40 -13.91
N GLN A 92 -7.23 -9.55 -12.94
CA GLN A 92 -8.69 -9.44 -13.11
C GLN A 92 -9.24 -8.14 -12.50
N GLY A 93 -8.40 -7.12 -12.35
CA GLY A 93 -8.78 -5.87 -11.69
C GLY A 93 -9.87 -5.10 -12.44
N LEU A 94 -10.71 -4.38 -11.69
CA LEU A 94 -11.81 -3.58 -12.22
C LEU A 94 -11.35 -2.57 -13.28
N ILE A 95 -10.16 -1.97 -13.10
CA ILE A 95 -9.62 -1.00 -14.06
C ILE A 95 -9.23 -1.68 -15.37
N LYS A 96 -8.64 -2.88 -15.31
CA LYS A 96 -8.29 -3.66 -16.50
C LYS A 96 -9.53 -4.14 -17.25
N LEU A 97 -10.56 -4.56 -16.51
CA LEU A 97 -11.85 -4.95 -17.09
C LEU A 97 -12.51 -3.76 -17.83
N ALA A 98 -12.52 -2.58 -17.20
CA ALA A 98 -13.05 -1.36 -17.80
C ALA A 98 -12.27 -0.98 -19.07
N LEU A 99 -10.94 -1.06 -19.04
CA LEU A 99 -10.09 -0.81 -20.20
C LEU A 99 -10.36 -1.81 -21.34
N HIS A 100 -10.49 -3.10 -21.04
CA HIS A 100 -10.73 -4.12 -22.05
C HIS A 100 -12.09 -3.95 -22.74
N THR A 101 -13.14 -3.65 -21.98
CA THR A 101 -14.51 -3.46 -22.48
C THR A 101 -14.62 -2.29 -23.48
N HIS A 102 -13.71 -1.32 -23.42
CA HIS A 102 -13.70 -0.18 -24.33
C HIS A 102 -12.85 -0.40 -25.61
N ILE A 103 -12.02 -1.44 -25.66
CA ILE A 103 -11.16 -1.75 -26.80
C ILE A 103 -11.82 -2.74 -27.76
N SER A 104 -12.77 -3.56 -27.27
CA SER A 104 -13.64 -4.43 -28.07
C SER A 104 -14.78 -3.67 -28.75
#